data_AF-A0AAD3NQQ4-F1
#
_entry.id   AF-A0AAD3NQQ4-F1
#
_cell.length_a   1.000
_cell.length_b   1.000
_cell.length_c   1.000
_cell.angle_alpha   90.00
_cell.angle_beta   90.00
_cell.angle_gamma   90.00
#
_symmetry.space_group_name_H-M   'P 1'
#
loop_
_entity.id
_entity.type
_entity.pdbx_description
1 polymer ?
#
loop_
_entity_poly.entity_id
_entity_poly.type
_entity_poly.pdbx_seq_one_letter_code
_entity_poly.pdbx_strand_id
1 'polypeptide(L)'
;MSFLSRKYCLVTDNVLDALLINASGKVIDKNTMGNDIFLALRSGDDSSWGVVYAWKLQLVSLPSILIAWTMLRTSIDNVTKVVHRWQYVVPQMEEDIFMQV
;
A
#
# COMPACT_ATOMS: atom_id res chain seq x y z
N MET A 1 -2.61 -4.91 1.18
CA MET A 1 -1.36 -4.56 1.89
C MET A 1 -0.25 -5.46 1.34
N SER A 2 0.97 -4.94 1.11
CA SER A 2 2.09 -5.65 0.43
C SER A 2 3.29 -5.80 1.37
N PHE A 3 4.26 -6.66 1.03
CA PHE A 3 5.49 -6.88 1.82
C PHE A 3 6.36 -5.62 1.97
N LEU A 4 6.25 -4.67 1.05
CA LEU A 4 6.95 -3.38 1.10
C LEU A 4 6.26 -2.33 1.98
N SER A 5 5.02 -2.59 2.43
CA SER A 5 4.19 -1.54 3.03
C SER A 5 4.66 -1.03 4.38
N ARG A 6 5.46 -1.83 5.12
CA ARG A 6 6.03 -1.38 6.40
C ARG A 6 7.06 -0.27 6.23
N LYS A 7 7.83 -0.29 5.13
CA LYS A 7 8.88 0.68 4.84
C LYS A 7 8.43 1.79 3.91
N TYR A 8 7.54 1.48 2.97
CA TYR A 8 7.15 2.40 1.89
C TYR A 8 5.65 2.75 1.91
N CYS A 9 4.91 2.43 2.96
CA CYS A 9 3.48 2.69 3.08
C CYS A 9 2.65 2.04 1.94
N LEU A 10 1.45 2.55 1.67
CA LEU A 10 0.58 2.00 0.61
C LEU A 10 0.97 2.54 -0.77
N VAL A 11 0.50 1.87 -1.83
CA VAL A 11 0.69 2.35 -3.21
C VAL A 11 0.08 3.74 -3.38
N THR A 12 -1.07 3.99 -2.74
CA THR A 12 -1.73 5.29 -2.75
C THR A 12 -0.89 6.39 -2.09
N ASP A 13 -0.04 6.04 -1.12
CA ASP A 13 0.88 6.99 -0.49
C ASP A 13 2.03 7.43 -1.42
N ASN A 14 2.35 6.60 -2.42
CA ASN A 14 3.42 6.83 -3.38
C ASN A 14 2.91 7.40 -4.71
N VAL A 15 1.68 7.91 -4.78
CA VAL A 15 1.15 8.58 -5.97
C VAL A 15 1.63 10.04 -6.02
N LEU A 16 2.33 10.40 -7.08
CA LEU A 16 2.75 11.79 -7.34
C LEU A 16 1.65 12.62 -8.00
N ASP A 17 0.93 12.02 -8.94
CA ASP A 17 -0.09 12.65 -9.79
C ASP A 17 -1.07 11.59 -10.34
N ALA A 18 -2.25 12.01 -10.76
CA ALA A 18 -3.26 11.17 -11.40
C ALA A 18 -4.00 11.96 -12.49
N LEU A 19 -4.36 11.28 -13.57
CA LEU A 19 -5.25 11.82 -14.61
C LEU A 19 -6.64 11.23 -14.40
N LEU A 20 -7.62 12.10 -14.16
CA LEU A 20 -9.01 11.73 -13.92
C LEU A 20 -9.89 12.23 -15.07
N ILE A 21 -10.83 11.40 -15.52
CA ILE A 21 -11.91 11.82 -16.41
C ILE A 21 -13.13 12.10 -15.54
N ASN A 22 -13.53 13.37 -15.47
CA ASN A 22 -14.68 13.78 -14.67
C ASN A 22 -16.03 13.44 -15.36
N ALA A 23 -17.14 13.71 -14.68
CA ALA A 23 -18.48 13.44 -15.20
C ALA A 23 -18.83 14.20 -16.50
N SER A 24 -18.13 15.30 -16.81
CA SER A 24 -18.28 16.03 -18.08
C SER A 24 -17.37 15.52 -19.19
N GLY A 25 -16.64 14.42 -18.97
CA GLY A 25 -15.73 13.82 -19.95
C GLY A 25 -14.40 14.56 -20.12
N LYS A 26 -14.09 15.52 -19.25
CA LYS A 26 -12.83 16.28 -19.29
C LYS A 26 -11.75 15.55 -18.50
N VAL A 27 -10.56 15.46 -19.10
CA VAL A 27 -9.34 15.02 -18.40
C VAL A 27 -8.83 16.14 -17.52
N ILE A 28 -8.66 15.86 -16.23
CA ILE A 28 -8.08 16.76 -15.23
C ILE A 28 -6.88 16.08 -14.55
N ASP A 29 -5.87 16.87 -14.23
CA ASP A 29 -4.64 16.49 -13.53
C ASP A 29 -4.69 16.91 -12.06
N LYS A 30 -3.67 16.59 -11.26
CA LYS A 30 -3.62 16.97 -9.84
C LYS A 30 -3.80 18.47 -9.59
N ASN A 31 -3.28 19.32 -10.48
CA ASN A 31 -3.36 20.77 -10.32
C ASN A 31 -4.77 21.30 -10.59
N THR A 32 -5.51 20.66 -11.49
CA THR A 32 -6.84 21.09 -11.94
C THR A 32 -7.99 20.39 -11.21
N MET A 33 -7.77 19.20 -10.63
CA MET A 33 -8.79 18.49 -9.85
C MET A 33 -8.97 19.05 -8.42
N GLY A 34 -7.94 19.69 -7.87
CA GLY A 34 -7.95 20.20 -6.50
C GLY A 34 -7.54 19.15 -5.46
N ASN A 35 -7.10 19.64 -4.30
CA ASN A 35 -6.48 18.81 -3.27
C ASN A 35 -7.42 17.76 -2.68
N ASP A 36 -8.71 18.10 -2.49
CA ASP A 36 -9.67 17.21 -1.84
C ASP A 36 -9.97 15.97 -2.70
N ILE A 37 -10.11 16.15 -4.02
CA ILE A 37 -10.26 15.03 -4.97
C ILE A 37 -8.99 14.18 -4.98
N PHE A 38 -7.82 14.81 -5.03
CA PHE A 38 -6.55 14.09 -5.02
C PHE A 38 -6.34 13.28 -3.72
N LEU A 39 -6.74 13.82 -2.56
CA LEU A 39 -6.71 13.10 -1.28
C LEU A 39 -7.73 11.96 -1.25
N ALA A 40 -8.94 12.17 -1.79
CA ALA A 40 -9.96 11.12 -1.87
C ALA A 40 -9.46 9.93 -2.70
N LEU A 41 -8.87 10.19 -3.88
CA LEU A 41 -8.24 9.18 -4.73
C LEU A 41 -7.13 8.40 -4.00
N ARG A 42 -6.39 9.03 -3.09
CA ARG A 42 -5.35 8.38 -2.27
C ARG A 42 -5.88 7.64 -1.04
N SER A 43 -7.12 7.91 -0.63
CA SER A 43 -7.76 7.23 0.51
C SER A 43 -8.34 5.85 0.16
N GLY A 44 -8.35 5.49 -1.13
CA GLY A 44 -8.87 4.20 -1.62
C GLY A 44 -10.36 4.19 -1.96
N ASP A 45 -11.02 5.35 -1.93
CA ASP A 45 -12.36 5.57 -2.46
C ASP A 45 -12.29 6.41 -3.75
N ASP A 46 -12.18 5.73 -4.88
CA ASP A 46 -12.00 6.32 -6.21
C ASP A 46 -13.29 6.36 -7.04
N SER A 47 -14.28 5.51 -6.70
CA SER A 47 -15.52 5.33 -7.47
C SER A 47 -16.39 6.59 -7.55
N SER A 48 -16.25 7.52 -6.60
CA SER A 48 -17.19 8.63 -6.41
C SER A 48 -16.86 9.87 -7.25
N TRP A 49 -15.67 9.95 -7.86
CA TRP A 49 -15.13 11.20 -8.42
C TRP A 49 -14.93 11.19 -9.94
N GLY A 50 -15.01 10.02 -10.57
CA GLY A 50 -14.83 9.85 -12.02
C GLY A 50 -14.09 8.56 -12.35
N VAL A 51 -13.49 8.51 -13.54
CA VAL A 51 -12.70 7.36 -13.98
C VAL A 51 -11.22 7.76 -14.03
N VAL A 52 -10.37 7.08 -13.27
CA VAL A 52 -8.92 7.32 -13.33
C VAL A 52 -8.36 6.71 -14.61
N TYR A 53 -7.77 7.55 -15.45
CA TYR A 53 -7.15 7.14 -16.71
C TYR A 53 -5.69 6.69 -16.52
N ALA A 54 -4.93 7.41 -15.69
CA ALA A 54 -3.52 7.12 -15.47
C ALA A 54 -3.05 7.55 -14.08
N TRP A 55 -2.02 6.87 -13.58
CA TRP A 55 -1.34 7.18 -12.33
C TRP A 55 0.14 7.46 -12.58
N LYS A 56 0.67 8.50 -11.94
CA LYS A 56 2.10 8.76 -11.86
C LYS A 56 2.59 8.31 -10.48
N LEU A 57 3.35 7.23 -10.45
CA LEU A 57 3.86 6.64 -9.21
C LEU A 57 5.29 7.10 -8.93
N GLN A 58 5.61 7.24 -7.66
CA GLN A 58 6.98 7.37 -7.17
C GLN A 58 7.58 5.96 -7.04
N LEU A 59 8.61 5.69 -7.83
CA LEU A 59 9.36 4.45 -7.70
C LEU A 59 10.30 4.53 -6.49
N VAL A 60 10.42 3.41 -5.79
CA VAL A 60 11.32 3.26 -4.65
C VAL A 60 12.49 2.36 -5.02
N SER A 61 13.68 2.71 -4.56
CA SER A 61 14.88 1.91 -4.79
C SER A 61 14.94 0.78 -3.76
N LEU A 62 15.21 -0.44 -4.25
CA LEU A 62 15.35 -1.64 -3.43
C LEU A 62 16.79 -2.15 -3.47
N PRO A 63 17.25 -2.85 -2.42
CA PRO A 63 18.50 -3.59 -2.47
C PRO A 63 18.50 -4.62 -3.60
N SER A 64 19.68 -4.91 -4.15
CA SER A 64 19.83 -5.93 -5.21
C SER A 64 19.54 -7.36 -4.73
N ILE A 65 19.51 -7.59 -3.41
CA ILE A 65 19.29 -8.90 -2.80
C ILE A 65 18.21 -8.77 -1.72
N LEU A 66 17.20 -9.64 -1.79
CA LEU A 66 16.13 -9.78 -0.79
C LEU A 66 16.10 -11.23 -0.30
N ILE A 67 15.75 -11.44 0.97
CA ILE A 67 15.66 -12.77 1.59
C ILE A 67 14.19 -13.04 1.94
N ALA A 68 13.65 -14.15 1.44
CA ALA A 68 12.29 -14.58 1.73
C ALA A 68 12.28 -16.07 2.12
N TRP A 69 11.48 -16.41 3.12
CA TRP A 69 11.27 -17.79 3.55
C TRP A 69 9.84 -17.98 4.08
N THR A 70 9.33 -19.19 3.96
CA THR A 70 8.00 -19.57 4.46
C THR A 70 8.16 -20.72 5.45
N MET A 71 7.56 -20.59 6.64
CA MET A 71 7.55 -21.65 7.66
C MET A 71 6.14 -22.22 7.81
N LEU A 72 5.97 -23.51 7.53
CA LEU A 72 4.69 -24.21 7.73
C LEU A 72 4.62 -24.77 9.15
N ARG A 73 3.50 -24.51 9.85
CA ARG A 73 3.21 -25.07 11.18
C ARG A 73 1.85 -25.74 11.15
N THR A 74 1.76 -26.98 11.65
CA THR A 74 0.56 -27.83 11.56
C THR A 74 -0.15 -28.07 12.90
N SER A 75 0.55 -27.87 14.03
CA SER A 75 -0.03 -28.05 15.37
C SER A 75 -0.75 -26.78 15.84
N ILE A 76 -2.04 -26.90 16.18
CA ILE A 76 -2.91 -25.79 16.59
C ILE A 76 -2.34 -25.04 17.81
N ASP A 77 -1.90 -25.75 18.85
CA ASP A 77 -1.32 -25.13 20.05
C ASP A 77 -0.07 -24.32 19.75
N ASN A 78 0.74 -24.79 18.78
CA ASN A 78 1.93 -24.07 18.34
C ASN A 78 1.57 -22.86 17.47
N VAL A 79 0.50 -22.92 16.68
CA VAL A 79 0.02 -21.78 15.87
C VAL A 79 -0.50 -20.67 16.78
N THR A 80 -1.35 -20.98 17.75
CA THR A 80 -1.94 -19.97 18.66
C THR A 80 -0.87 -19.18 19.42
N LYS A 81 0.16 -19.87 19.94
CA LYS A 81 1.29 -19.23 20.64
C LYS A 81 2.09 -18.30 19.72
N VAL A 82 2.29 -18.70 18.46
CA VAL A 82 3.03 -17.90 17.47
C VAL A 82 2.21 -16.68 17.07
N VAL A 83 0.92 -16.83 16.74
CA VAL A 83 0.03 -15.71 16.39
C VAL A 83 -0.04 -14.70 17.52
N HIS A 84 -0.25 -15.17 18.76
CA HIS A 84 -0.30 -14.29 19.93
C HIS A 84 0.97 -13.46 20.07
N ARG A 85 2.16 -14.08 19.94
CA ARG A 85 3.42 -13.34 20.01
C ARG A 85 3.64 -12.42 18.80
N TRP A 86 3.26 -12.87 17.61
CA TRP A 86 3.39 -12.13 16.35
C TRP A 86 2.68 -10.76 16.42
N GLN A 87 1.48 -10.71 17.02
CA GLN A 87 0.69 -9.48 17.18
C GLN A 87 1.43 -8.37 17.94
N TYR A 88 2.29 -8.71 18.90
CA TYR A 88 3.03 -7.72 19.70
C TYR A 88 4.43 -7.43 19.14
N VAL A 89 5.06 -8.43 18.51
CA VAL A 89 6.44 -8.32 18.04
C VAL A 89 6.50 -7.61 16.68
N VAL A 90 5.68 -8.01 15.70
CA VAL A 90 5.80 -7.54 14.32
C VAL A 90 5.63 -6.04 14.14
N PRO A 91 4.69 -5.36 14.84
CA PRO A 91 4.59 -3.90 14.75
C PRO A 91 5.88 -3.17 15.19
N GLN A 92 6.67 -3.77 16.08
CA GLN A 92 7.88 -3.18 16.66
C GLN A 92 9.18 -3.60 15.94
N MET A 93 9.11 -4.49 14.93
CA MET A 93 10.28 -4.91 14.18
C MET A 93 10.83 -3.79 13.30
N GLU A 94 12.08 -3.89 12.87
CA GLU A 94 12.66 -2.98 11.87
C GLU A 94 11.80 -2.94 10.60
N GLU A 95 11.71 -1.78 9.95
CA GLU A 95 10.85 -1.55 8.78
C GLU A 95 11.19 -2.44 7.57
N ASP A 96 12.44 -2.90 7.50
CA ASP A 96 12.95 -3.83 6.48
C ASP A 96 12.44 -5.27 6.63
N ILE A 97 11.85 -5.61 7.78
CA ILE A 97 11.34 -6.95 8.07
C ILE A 97 9.83 -6.98 7.83
N PHE A 98 9.36 -7.81 6.91
CA PHE A 98 7.94 -8.10 6.76
C PHE A 98 7.65 -9.55 7.17
N MET A 99 6.69 -9.73 8.06
CA MET A 99 6.27 -11.05 8.53
C MET A 99 4.75 -11.12 8.60
N GLN A 100 4.19 -12.16 7.97
CA GLN A 100 2.77 -12.50 8.01
C GLN A 100 2.59 -13.93 8.52
N VAL A 101 1.48 -14.20 9.20
CA VAL A 101 1.10 -15.51 9.75
C VAL A 101 -0.24 -15.93 9.18
#